data_AF-A0A5M9IMZ5-F1
#
_entry.id   AF-A0A5M9IMZ5-F1
#
_cell.length_a   1.000
_cell.length_b   1.000
_cell.length_c   1.000
_cell.angle_alpha   90.00
_cell.angle_beta   90.00
_cell.angle_gamma   90.00
#
_symmetry.space_group_name_H-M   'P 1'
#
loop_
_entity.id
_entity.type
_entity.pdbx_description
1 polymer ?
#
loop_
_entity_poly.entity_id
_entity_poly.type
_entity_poly.pdbx_seq_one_letter_code
_entity_poly.pdbx_strand_id
1 'polypeptide(L)'
;MSSIFPYIPSVGALMGYGIHTLAQSISQSPPGIATGASQAKPAGHADIAAALNDVLNDQPAIKPDARFSSATITLNNGNGLDIDNAARLLIPSAPAGTATSLRGIEIINSATAKTVGERNGFTSTGLAPVWLENHGSITGKNGAGVRLDGDQDDEVVNAGLIIGSHGVALSMGGGNDMLIVRSGGRFEGVVDGGSGTNQVILDDARGGTFDGARQMQHLWVGSGNWTLTGEVPVNQQGAVYSGATLVNQSKIGGSMTVQPDATYAGGTVANLEVAGTLRLDPATHVEQDLRMQHGSTLALTLGADQTHTPSNIGNTADLRGATLAIHVENENDALLSQPLQLLSAKHVESPFAGITSNLKTLVPTLTYRPDGVFVTFKRNDPTA
;
A
#
# COMPACT_ATOMS: atom_id res chain seq x y z
N MET A 1 28.69 -1.93 12.36
CA MET A 1 28.23 -2.57 11.11
C MET A 1 26.75 -2.84 11.29
N SER A 2 25.90 -1.92 10.83
CA SER A 2 24.45 -1.96 11.08
C SER A 2 23.77 -2.87 10.07
N SER A 3 23.11 -3.91 10.55
CA SER A 3 22.31 -4.83 9.75
C SER A 3 21.01 -4.14 9.33
N ILE A 4 20.84 -3.98 8.01
CA ILE A 4 19.59 -3.61 7.36
C ILE A 4 18.74 -4.88 7.31
N PHE A 5 17.82 -5.04 8.25
CA PHE A 5 16.72 -6.00 8.09
C PHE A 5 15.56 -5.26 7.41
N PRO A 6 15.02 -5.74 6.28
CA PRO A 6 13.77 -5.20 5.75
C PRO A 6 12.64 -5.60 6.70
N TYR A 7 11.99 -4.62 7.31
CA TYR A 7 10.74 -4.84 8.03
C TYR A 7 9.66 -5.09 6.97
N ILE A 8 9.42 -6.38 6.68
CA ILE A 8 8.29 -6.83 5.87
C ILE A 8 7.10 -6.87 6.81
N PRO A 9 5.99 -6.15 6.56
CA PRO A 9 4.77 -6.34 7.34
C PRO A 9 4.39 -7.82 7.29
N SER A 10 4.10 -8.41 8.45
CA SER A 10 3.75 -9.84 8.52
C SER A 10 2.67 -10.17 7.49
N VAL A 11 2.81 -11.30 6.79
CA VAL A 11 1.83 -11.78 5.79
C VAL A 11 0.40 -11.84 6.36
N GLY A 12 0.25 -11.90 7.69
CA GLY A 12 -1.03 -11.78 8.39
C GLY A 12 -1.75 -10.44 8.22
N ALA A 13 -1.05 -9.32 8.02
CA ALA A 13 -1.69 -8.03 7.77
C ALA A 13 -2.23 -7.90 6.34
N LEU A 14 -1.64 -8.61 5.36
CA LEU A 14 -2.08 -8.61 3.96
C LEU A 14 -3.11 -9.72 3.62
N MET A 15 -3.27 -10.75 4.46
CA MET A 15 -4.25 -11.84 4.24
C MET A 15 -5.37 -11.91 5.31
N GLY A 16 -5.31 -11.10 6.37
CA GLY A 16 -6.07 -11.33 7.60
C GLY A 16 -7.43 -10.65 7.77
N TYR A 17 -7.84 -9.71 6.92
CA TYR A 17 -9.03 -8.87 7.18
C TYR A 17 -10.29 -9.27 6.37
N GLY A 18 -10.43 -10.56 6.06
CA GLY A 18 -11.55 -11.14 5.31
C GLY A 18 -12.66 -11.81 6.14
N ILE A 19 -12.72 -11.63 7.47
CA ILE A 19 -13.72 -12.32 8.32
C ILE A 19 -14.75 -11.39 8.94
N HIS A 20 -15.41 -10.53 8.17
CA HIS A 20 -16.74 -10.03 8.55
C HIS A 20 -17.63 -9.78 7.33
N THR A 21 -17.99 -10.85 6.62
CA THR A 21 -19.29 -10.93 5.94
C THR A 21 -19.62 -12.40 5.70
N LEU A 22 -20.74 -12.86 6.27
CA LEU A 22 -21.69 -13.86 5.75
C LEU A 22 -22.51 -14.41 6.93
N ALA A 23 -23.56 -13.67 7.29
CA ALA A 23 -24.76 -14.30 7.80
C ALA A 23 -25.60 -14.73 6.58
N GLN A 24 -25.52 -16.00 6.18
CA GLN A 24 -26.67 -16.75 5.65
C GLN A 24 -26.36 -18.25 5.52
N SER A 25 -27.38 -19.02 5.90
CA SER A 25 -27.47 -20.47 6.14
C SER A 25 -26.95 -21.38 5.04
N ILE A 26 -26.22 -22.44 5.43
CA ILE A 26 -26.09 -23.65 4.59
C ILE A 26 -26.25 -24.91 5.46
N SER A 27 -27.31 -25.66 5.16
CA SER A 27 -27.59 -27.00 5.67
C SER A 27 -26.59 -28.00 5.07
N GLN A 28 -26.07 -28.90 5.91
CA GLN A 28 -25.11 -29.96 5.55
C GLN A 28 -25.74 -31.09 4.72
N SER A 29 -24.97 -31.68 3.79
CA SER A 29 -24.69 -33.14 3.70
C SER A 29 -23.58 -33.46 2.64
N PRO A 30 -22.75 -34.52 2.82
CA PRO A 30 -21.48 -34.72 2.08
C PRO A 30 -21.45 -35.90 1.08
N PRO A 31 -20.45 -35.99 0.17
CA PRO A 31 -20.11 -37.24 -0.52
C PRO A 31 -18.67 -37.77 -0.28
N GLY A 32 -18.58 -39.08 -0.03
CA GLY A 32 -17.68 -40.05 -0.69
C GLY A 32 -16.15 -39.99 -0.52
N ILE A 33 -15.58 -41.06 0.05
CA ILE A 33 -14.15 -41.27 0.39
C ILE A 33 -13.35 -42.06 -0.67
N ALA A 34 -12.14 -41.53 -0.94
CA ALA A 34 -10.78 -42.07 -1.17
C ALA A 34 -10.48 -43.52 -1.65
N THR A 35 -9.34 -43.67 -2.35
CA THR A 35 -8.23 -44.62 -2.05
C THR A 35 -6.97 -44.31 -2.91
N GLY A 36 -5.78 -44.06 -2.34
CA GLY A 36 -4.50 -44.01 -3.09
C GLY A 36 -3.67 -42.71 -3.03
N ALA A 37 -2.91 -42.54 -1.95
CA ALA A 37 -1.65 -41.79 -1.77
C ALA A 37 -1.23 -42.07 -0.31
N SER A 38 0.06 -42.31 -0.06
CA SER A 38 0.64 -42.81 1.22
C SER A 38 -0.18 -42.45 2.46
N GLN A 39 -0.83 -43.47 3.05
CA GLN A 39 -1.67 -43.36 4.25
C GLN A 39 -0.81 -42.92 5.45
N ALA A 40 -0.70 -41.61 5.63
CA ALA A 40 -0.44 -41.05 6.94
C ALA A 40 -1.54 -41.55 7.88
N LYS A 41 -1.14 -42.18 8.99
CA LYS A 41 -2.05 -42.49 10.10
C LYS A 41 -2.85 -41.21 10.39
N PRO A 42 -4.20 -41.26 10.40
CA PRO A 42 -4.99 -40.08 10.73
C PRO A 42 -4.53 -39.59 12.10
N ALA A 43 -4.14 -38.32 12.18
CA ALA A 43 -3.68 -37.71 13.42
C ALA A 43 -4.75 -37.95 14.49
N GLY A 44 -4.44 -38.80 15.47
CA GLY A 44 -5.32 -39.03 16.59
C GLY A 44 -5.37 -37.80 17.48
N HIS A 45 -6.27 -37.80 18.46
CA HIS A 45 -6.33 -36.74 19.48
C HIS A 45 -4.95 -36.45 20.12
N ALA A 46 -4.11 -37.48 20.28
CA ALA A 46 -2.74 -37.34 20.79
C ALA A 46 -1.77 -36.68 19.78
N ASP A 47 -1.92 -36.95 18.48
CA ASP A 47 -1.08 -36.38 17.43
C ASP A 47 -1.45 -34.91 17.16
N ILE A 48 -2.75 -34.58 17.25
CA ILE A 48 -3.25 -33.21 17.22
C ILE A 48 -2.83 -32.44 18.48
N ALA A 49 -2.92 -33.06 19.66
CA ALA A 49 -2.45 -32.45 20.90
C ALA A 49 -0.92 -32.22 20.89
N ALA A 50 -0.14 -33.11 20.29
CA ALA A 50 1.31 -32.93 20.13
C ALA A 50 1.65 -31.80 19.15
N ALA A 51 0.98 -31.74 17.99
CA ALA A 51 1.15 -30.64 17.03
C ALA A 51 0.67 -29.29 17.59
N LEU A 52 -0.40 -29.28 18.39
CA LEU A 52 -0.86 -28.08 19.09
C LEU A 52 0.12 -27.68 20.20
N ASN A 53 0.73 -28.65 20.90
CA ASN A 53 1.77 -28.38 21.90
C ASN A 53 3.04 -27.79 21.26
N ASP A 54 3.48 -28.27 20.11
CA ASP A 54 4.66 -27.70 19.42
C ASP A 54 4.39 -26.25 18.98
N VAL A 55 3.19 -25.96 18.46
CA VAL A 55 2.78 -24.60 18.08
C VAL A 55 2.61 -23.68 19.30
N LEU A 56 2.13 -24.20 20.44
CA LEU A 56 1.91 -23.42 21.66
C LEU A 56 3.17 -23.28 22.53
N ASN A 57 4.15 -24.19 22.42
CA ASN A 57 5.40 -24.16 23.18
C ASN A 57 6.50 -23.29 22.53
N ASP A 58 6.43 -23.03 21.22
CA ASP A 58 7.31 -22.09 20.52
C ASP A 58 6.83 -20.63 20.59
N GLN A 59 5.64 -20.39 21.16
CA GLN A 59 5.25 -19.05 21.58
C GLN A 59 5.99 -18.73 22.89
N PRO A 60 6.59 -17.54 23.07
CA PRO A 60 7.09 -17.15 24.38
C PRO A 60 5.96 -17.32 25.38
N ALA A 61 6.15 -18.22 26.36
CA ALA A 61 5.13 -18.53 27.35
C ALA A 61 4.59 -17.22 27.89
N ILE A 62 3.27 -16.99 27.74
CA ILE A 62 2.58 -15.86 28.34
C ILE A 62 2.97 -15.91 29.82
N LYS A 63 3.73 -14.91 30.27
CA LYS A 63 4.24 -14.94 31.64
C LYS A 63 3.05 -15.08 32.59
N PRO A 64 3.17 -15.83 33.70
CA PRO A 64 2.05 -16.08 34.63
C PRO A 64 1.40 -14.81 35.20
N ASP A 65 2.03 -13.65 35.03
CA ASP A 65 1.62 -12.31 35.45
C ASP A 65 1.16 -11.38 34.30
N ALA A 66 1.09 -11.87 33.06
CA ALA A 66 0.60 -11.07 31.94
C ALA A 66 -0.88 -10.71 32.11
N ARG A 67 -1.18 -9.42 32.02
CA ARG A 67 -2.56 -8.88 32.05
C ARG A 67 -2.88 -8.29 30.69
N PHE A 68 -3.98 -8.76 30.11
CA PHE A 68 -4.58 -8.21 28.90
C PHE A 68 -5.74 -7.29 29.30
N SER A 69 -5.71 -6.05 28.86
CA SER A 69 -6.77 -5.06 29.06
C SER A 69 -7.07 -4.38 27.73
N SER A 70 -8.34 -4.38 27.31
CA SER A 70 -8.85 -3.66 26.14
C SER A 70 -10.26 -3.11 26.41
N ALA A 71 -10.63 -2.03 25.71
CA ALA A 71 -11.99 -1.52 25.69
C ALA A 71 -12.43 -1.28 24.24
N THR A 72 -13.62 -1.75 23.89
CA THR A 72 -14.23 -1.59 22.56
C THR A 72 -15.38 -0.59 22.63
N ILE A 73 -15.40 0.38 21.73
CA ILE A 73 -16.41 1.44 21.63
C ILE A 73 -17.00 1.42 20.22
N THR A 74 -18.32 1.27 20.10
CA THR A 74 -19.03 1.40 18.82
C THR A 74 -19.83 2.69 18.80
N LEU A 75 -19.62 3.50 17.77
CA LEU A 75 -20.28 4.79 17.60
C LEU A 75 -21.23 4.72 16.40
N ASN A 76 -22.49 5.06 16.66
CA ASN A 76 -23.51 5.17 15.62
C ASN A 76 -23.88 6.62 15.30
N ASN A 77 -23.59 7.57 16.19
CA ASN A 77 -23.64 9.04 16.07
C ASN A 77 -23.12 9.61 17.41
N GLY A 78 -22.56 10.83 17.43
CA GLY A 78 -22.12 11.41 18.72
C GLY A 78 -21.48 12.80 18.65
N ASN A 79 -21.34 13.42 19.83
CA ASN A 79 -20.68 14.72 20.02
C ASN A 79 -19.18 14.52 20.32
N GLY A 80 -18.43 13.99 19.36
CA GLY A 80 -17.02 13.65 19.53
C GLY A 80 -16.74 12.60 20.63
N LEU A 81 -15.47 12.25 20.80
CA LEU A 81 -15.01 11.30 21.84
C LEU A 81 -13.68 11.75 22.44
N ASP A 82 -13.65 11.82 23.77
CA ASP A 82 -12.42 11.89 24.57
C ASP A 82 -12.05 10.47 24.99
N ILE A 83 -11.02 9.94 24.34
CA ILE A 83 -10.56 8.54 24.43
C ILE A 83 -9.92 8.27 25.80
N ASP A 84 -9.36 9.29 26.46
CA ASP A 84 -8.65 9.13 27.73
C ASP A 84 -9.58 8.66 28.85
N ASN A 85 -10.86 9.02 28.78
CA ASN A 85 -11.85 8.55 29.75
C ASN A 85 -12.02 7.02 29.68
N ALA A 86 -11.98 6.45 28.47
CA ALA A 86 -12.00 5.00 28.29
C ALA A 86 -10.65 4.38 28.69
N ALA A 87 -9.53 5.01 28.33
CA ALA A 87 -8.19 4.54 28.71
C ALA A 87 -8.01 4.45 30.24
N ARG A 88 -8.55 5.41 30.99
CA ARG A 88 -8.51 5.42 32.47
C ARG A 88 -9.26 4.24 33.11
N LEU A 89 -10.24 3.64 32.42
CA LEU A 89 -10.91 2.42 32.90
C LEU A 89 -9.99 1.20 32.82
N LEU A 90 -9.04 1.19 31.89
CA LEU A 90 -8.10 0.09 31.69
C LEU A 90 -6.84 0.20 32.56
N ILE A 91 -6.42 1.43 32.88
CA ILE A 91 -5.22 1.73 33.66
C ILE A 91 -5.57 2.55 34.91
N PRO A 92 -6.34 2.01 35.88
CA PRO A 92 -6.79 2.77 37.05
C PRO A 92 -5.67 3.15 38.02
N SER A 93 -4.49 2.51 37.92
CA SER A 93 -3.26 2.84 38.66
C SER A 93 -2.07 2.20 37.96
N ALA A 94 -0.88 2.83 38.00
CA ALA A 94 0.34 2.29 37.39
C ALA A 94 0.63 0.87 37.94
N PRO A 95 0.45 -0.20 37.15
CA PRO A 95 0.59 -1.56 37.67
C PRO A 95 2.06 -1.94 37.77
N ALA A 96 2.45 -2.59 38.87
CA ALA A 96 3.70 -3.34 38.92
C ALA A 96 3.53 -4.65 38.13
N GLY A 97 4.00 -4.69 36.89
CA GLY A 97 3.96 -5.86 36.00
C GLY A 97 4.07 -5.47 34.52
N THR A 98 4.49 -6.39 33.65
CA THR A 98 4.52 -6.15 32.19
C THR A 98 3.09 -6.31 31.65
N ALA A 99 2.35 -5.21 31.50
CA ALA A 99 1.06 -5.24 30.80
C ALA A 99 1.32 -5.48 29.30
N THR A 100 0.64 -6.47 28.72
CA THR A 100 0.68 -6.73 27.28
C THR A 100 -0.74 -6.52 26.78
N SER A 101 -1.05 -5.31 26.31
CA SER A 101 -2.33 -5.08 25.64
C SER A 101 -2.23 -5.60 24.21
N LEU A 102 -3.25 -6.33 23.75
CA LEU A 102 -3.33 -6.75 22.34
C LEU A 102 -3.77 -5.59 21.45
N ARG A 103 -4.63 -4.69 21.96
CA ARG A 103 -5.03 -3.37 21.42
C ARG A 103 -5.60 -2.56 22.61
N GLY A 104 -5.06 -1.37 22.91
CA GLY A 104 -5.39 -0.61 24.11
C GLY A 104 -6.85 -0.17 24.14
N ILE A 105 -7.21 0.71 23.21
CA ILE A 105 -8.58 1.15 22.96
C ILE A 105 -8.96 0.83 21.52
N GLU A 106 -10.12 0.20 21.32
CA GLU A 106 -10.70 -0.09 20.02
C GLU A 106 -11.95 0.76 19.80
N ILE A 107 -12.01 1.46 18.66
CA ILE A 107 -13.13 2.33 18.30
C ILE A 107 -13.61 1.95 16.90
N ILE A 108 -14.91 1.69 16.77
CA ILE A 108 -15.57 1.42 15.49
C ILE A 108 -16.61 2.53 15.26
N ASN A 109 -16.38 3.37 14.25
CA ASN A 109 -17.35 4.38 13.82
C ASN A 109 -18.15 3.82 12.64
N SER A 110 -19.41 3.45 12.88
CA SER A 110 -20.29 2.78 11.92
C SER A 110 -20.49 3.60 10.64
N ALA A 111 -20.82 2.94 9.53
CA ALA A 111 -20.99 3.58 8.22
C ALA A 111 -22.03 4.72 8.18
N THR A 112 -23.05 4.67 9.05
CA THR A 112 -24.09 5.70 9.15
C THR A 112 -23.78 6.77 10.19
N ALA A 113 -22.67 6.60 10.93
CA ALA A 113 -22.34 7.49 12.03
C ALA A 113 -21.84 8.84 11.56
N LYS A 114 -22.36 9.88 12.20
CA LYS A 114 -21.88 11.25 12.12
C LYS A 114 -21.40 11.67 13.50
N THR A 115 -20.09 11.66 13.67
CA THR A 115 -19.45 12.06 14.92
C THR A 115 -18.86 13.46 14.74
N VAL A 116 -19.37 14.42 15.52
CA VAL A 116 -18.97 15.82 15.39
C VAL A 116 -18.54 16.36 16.75
N GLY A 117 -17.26 16.68 16.89
CA GLY A 117 -16.73 17.31 18.10
C GLY A 117 -16.53 18.81 17.91
N GLU A 118 -16.78 19.58 18.98
CA GLU A 118 -16.68 21.05 18.95
C GLU A 118 -15.25 21.54 18.71
N ARG A 119 -14.23 20.82 19.20
CA ARG A 119 -12.82 21.08 18.88
C ARG A 119 -12.29 20.01 17.92
N ASN A 120 -11.97 18.84 18.45
CA ASN A 120 -11.59 17.67 17.67
C ASN A 120 -12.75 16.69 17.57
N GLY A 121 -12.85 15.91 16.50
CA GLY A 121 -13.82 14.82 16.42
C GLY A 121 -13.51 13.75 17.46
N PHE A 122 -12.34 13.12 17.37
CA PHE A 122 -11.77 12.28 18.41
C PHE A 122 -10.48 12.86 18.95
N THR A 123 -10.23 12.67 20.24
CA THR A 123 -9.01 13.13 20.91
C THR A 123 -8.51 12.10 21.92
N SER A 124 -7.20 11.87 21.95
CA SER A 124 -6.46 11.08 22.95
C SER A 124 -5.24 11.88 23.40
N THR A 125 -4.84 11.78 24.66
CA THR A 125 -3.55 12.31 25.15
C THR A 125 -2.46 11.23 25.23
N GLY A 126 -2.76 10.02 24.76
CA GLY A 126 -1.76 8.96 24.61
C GLY A 126 -1.61 8.06 25.84
N LEU A 127 -2.67 7.97 26.65
CA LEU A 127 -2.68 7.11 27.84
C LEU A 127 -2.64 5.62 27.48
N ALA A 128 -3.11 5.26 26.30
CA ALA A 128 -3.10 3.90 25.75
C ALA A 128 -3.10 3.95 24.22
N PRO A 129 -2.57 2.92 23.53
CA PRO A 129 -2.64 2.84 22.07
C PRO A 129 -4.08 2.71 21.59
N VAL A 130 -4.37 3.35 20.47
CA VAL A 130 -5.70 3.44 19.86
C VAL A 130 -5.73 2.68 18.54
N TRP A 131 -6.73 1.82 18.40
CA TRP A 131 -7.15 1.23 17.14
C TRP A 131 -8.49 1.83 16.74
N LEU A 132 -8.52 2.58 15.65
CA LEU A 132 -9.70 3.25 15.13
C LEU A 132 -10.08 2.69 13.76
N GLU A 133 -11.27 2.12 13.64
CA GLU A 133 -11.89 1.77 12.36
C GLU A 133 -13.04 2.72 12.04
N ASN A 134 -12.87 3.55 11.01
CA ASN A 134 -13.86 4.53 10.58
C ASN A 134 -14.53 4.13 9.26
N HIS A 135 -15.84 3.91 9.31
CA HIS A 135 -16.70 3.74 8.13
C HIS A 135 -17.63 4.93 7.89
N GLY A 136 -17.88 5.75 8.93
CA GLY A 136 -18.78 6.90 8.89
C GLY A 136 -18.06 8.23 8.65
N SER A 137 -18.60 9.29 9.24
CA SER A 137 -17.99 10.62 9.23
C SER A 137 -17.54 11.03 10.63
N ILE A 138 -16.31 11.54 10.73
CA ILE A 138 -15.74 12.15 11.92
C ILE A 138 -15.35 13.58 11.59
N THR A 139 -15.81 14.56 12.36
CA THR A 139 -15.57 15.99 12.10
C THR A 139 -15.12 16.70 13.38
N GLY A 140 -13.98 17.37 13.31
CA GLY A 140 -13.57 18.37 14.31
C GLY A 140 -13.87 19.77 13.80
N LYS A 141 -14.89 20.44 14.39
CA LYS A 141 -15.35 21.76 13.93
C LYS A 141 -14.28 22.86 14.08
N ASN A 142 -13.47 22.78 15.12
CA ASN A 142 -12.47 23.80 15.44
C ASN A 142 -11.06 23.22 15.65
N GLY A 143 -10.77 22.08 15.02
CA GLY A 143 -9.56 21.32 15.25
C GLY A 143 -9.39 20.20 14.25
N ALA A 144 -8.81 19.09 14.69
CA ALA A 144 -8.59 17.93 13.85
C ALA A 144 -9.80 16.99 13.83
N GLY A 145 -9.99 16.25 12.74
CA GLY A 145 -10.98 15.18 12.71
C GLY A 145 -10.66 14.13 13.78
N VAL A 146 -9.43 13.62 13.76
CA VAL A 146 -8.89 12.71 14.76
C VAL A 146 -7.53 13.23 15.22
N ARG A 147 -7.35 13.32 16.54
CA ARG A 147 -6.09 13.71 17.17
C ARG A 147 -5.68 12.67 18.21
N LEU A 148 -4.67 11.89 17.90
CA LEU A 148 -4.01 10.99 18.82
C LEU A 148 -2.70 11.68 19.21
N ASP A 149 -2.67 12.28 20.40
CA ASP A 149 -1.42 12.79 20.98
C ASP A 149 -0.78 11.67 21.83
N GLY A 150 0.53 11.71 22.06
CA GLY A 150 1.26 10.69 22.83
C GLY A 150 2.41 10.07 22.06
N ASP A 151 3.02 9.03 22.63
CA ASP A 151 4.11 8.24 22.03
C ASP A 151 3.69 6.76 21.82
N GLN A 152 2.39 6.51 21.63
CA GLN A 152 1.84 5.15 21.49
C GLN A 152 1.83 4.72 20.03
N ASP A 153 1.97 3.43 19.78
CA ASP A 153 1.82 2.89 18.42
C ASP A 153 0.31 2.79 18.10
N ASP A 154 -0.22 3.78 17.38
CA ASP A 154 -1.63 3.86 17.02
C ASP A 154 -1.91 3.27 15.63
N GLU A 155 -3.12 2.76 15.43
CA GLU A 155 -3.57 2.25 14.14
C GLU A 155 -4.93 2.81 13.76
N VAL A 156 -5.01 3.38 12.55
CA VAL A 156 -6.25 3.93 11.99
C VAL A 156 -6.58 3.23 10.68
N VAL A 157 -7.76 2.63 10.59
CA VAL A 157 -8.35 2.13 9.36
C VAL A 157 -9.44 3.11 8.92
N ASN A 158 -9.31 3.71 7.75
CA ASN A 158 -10.30 4.66 7.23
C ASN A 158 -10.94 4.16 5.92
N ALA A 159 -12.23 3.85 6.00
CA ALA A 159 -13.14 3.60 4.88
C ALA A 159 -14.20 4.71 4.71
N GLY A 160 -14.24 5.66 5.65
CA GLY A 160 -15.19 6.78 5.68
C GLY A 160 -14.53 8.15 5.46
N LEU A 161 -15.10 9.19 6.07
CA LEU A 161 -14.63 10.57 5.94
C LEU A 161 -14.12 11.12 7.27
N ILE A 162 -12.91 11.65 7.29
CA ILE A 162 -12.33 12.37 8.44
C ILE A 162 -12.08 13.83 8.05
N ILE A 163 -12.71 14.77 8.75
CA ILE A 163 -12.67 16.21 8.45
C ILE A 163 -12.03 16.98 9.60
N GLY A 164 -10.97 17.72 9.29
CA GLY A 164 -10.37 18.68 10.21
C GLY A 164 -10.50 20.10 9.69
N SER A 165 -11.34 20.92 10.33
CA SER A 165 -11.61 22.29 9.87
C SER A 165 -10.44 23.27 10.06
N HIS A 166 -9.36 22.88 10.73
CA HIS A 166 -8.13 23.66 10.90
C HIS A 166 -6.92 23.09 10.13
N GLY A 167 -7.19 22.36 9.04
CA GLY A 167 -6.16 21.93 8.10
C GLY A 167 -5.46 20.62 8.45
N VAL A 168 -5.77 19.97 9.57
CA VAL A 168 -5.29 18.61 9.90
C VAL A 168 -6.49 17.69 10.08
N ALA A 169 -6.67 16.73 9.18
CA ALA A 169 -7.74 15.73 9.28
C ALA A 169 -7.38 14.67 10.33
N LEU A 170 -6.16 14.14 10.27
CA LEU A 170 -5.64 13.09 11.13
C LEU A 170 -4.25 13.47 11.64
N SER A 171 -4.08 13.48 12.96
CA SER A 171 -2.80 13.60 13.66
C SER A 171 -2.60 12.34 14.48
N MET A 172 -1.53 11.59 14.22
CA MET A 172 -1.23 10.32 14.91
C MET A 172 -0.24 10.48 16.08
N GLY A 173 0.44 11.63 16.19
CA GLY A 173 1.22 11.96 17.38
C GLY A 173 2.65 11.47 17.29
N GLY A 174 3.14 10.77 18.29
CA GLY A 174 4.40 10.05 18.27
C GLY A 174 4.15 8.58 18.49
N GLY A 175 5.13 7.75 18.15
CA GLY A 175 4.97 6.30 18.11
C GLY A 175 5.30 5.78 16.71
N ASN A 176 5.12 4.49 16.48
CA ASN A 176 5.23 3.91 15.15
C ASN A 176 3.83 3.59 14.64
N ASP A 177 3.21 4.58 14.02
CA ASP A 177 1.80 4.54 13.68
C ASP A 177 1.51 3.89 12.34
N MET A 178 0.32 3.33 12.21
CA MET A 178 -0.17 2.71 10.98
C MET A 178 -1.49 3.28 10.52
N LEU A 179 -1.50 3.88 9.32
CA LEU A 179 -2.72 4.26 8.63
C LEU A 179 -3.04 3.25 7.53
N ILE A 180 -4.20 2.61 7.58
CA ILE A 180 -4.75 1.80 6.49
C ILE A 180 -5.89 2.60 5.82
N VAL A 181 -5.76 2.86 4.53
CA VAL A 181 -6.79 3.51 3.71
C VAL A 181 -7.52 2.43 2.91
N ARG A 182 -8.84 2.35 3.11
CA ARG A 182 -9.76 1.47 2.37
C ARG A 182 -10.50 2.25 1.30
N SER A 183 -11.21 1.55 0.42
CA SER A 183 -12.02 2.20 -0.60
C SER A 183 -13.09 3.08 0.03
N GLY A 184 -13.22 4.32 -0.45
CA GLY A 184 -14.12 5.32 0.13
C GLY A 184 -13.50 6.17 1.25
N GLY A 185 -12.34 5.76 1.78
CA GLY A 185 -11.56 6.54 2.74
C GLY A 185 -11.17 7.91 2.19
N ARG A 186 -11.53 8.98 2.90
CA ARG A 186 -11.23 10.37 2.54
C ARG A 186 -10.81 11.19 3.75
N PHE A 187 -9.99 12.21 3.46
CA PHE A 187 -9.49 13.15 4.44
C PHE A 187 -9.72 14.57 3.92
N GLU A 188 -10.40 15.39 4.69
CA GLU A 188 -10.50 16.83 4.43
C GLU A 188 -9.56 17.54 5.41
N GLY A 189 -8.32 17.74 4.95
CA GLY A 189 -7.20 18.24 5.74
C GLY A 189 -5.99 17.32 5.66
N VAL A 190 -4.88 17.75 6.25
CA VAL A 190 -3.60 17.03 6.24
C VAL A 190 -3.69 15.76 7.08
N VAL A 191 -3.10 14.68 6.57
CA VAL A 191 -2.73 13.49 7.35
C VAL A 191 -1.29 13.66 7.83
N ASP A 192 -1.09 13.59 9.14
CA ASP A 192 0.20 13.74 9.80
C ASP A 192 0.50 12.53 10.69
N GLY A 193 1.55 11.79 10.35
CA GLY A 193 2.08 10.73 11.20
C GLY A 193 2.83 11.25 12.43
N GLY A 194 3.29 12.50 12.43
CA GLY A 194 4.04 13.09 13.54
C GLY A 194 5.43 12.46 13.75
N SER A 195 5.80 12.10 14.97
CA SER A 195 7.14 11.57 15.28
C SER A 195 7.19 10.03 15.24
N GLY A 196 8.39 9.45 15.22
CA GLY A 196 8.59 8.00 15.11
C GLY A 196 8.56 7.49 13.67
N THR A 197 8.33 6.18 13.49
CA THR A 197 8.38 5.51 12.18
C THR A 197 6.97 5.07 11.76
N ASN A 198 6.35 5.89 10.95
CA ASN A 198 4.95 5.77 10.56
C ASN A 198 4.81 5.22 9.15
N GLN A 199 3.70 4.53 8.93
CA GLN A 199 3.41 3.88 7.67
C GLN A 199 1.98 4.13 7.22
N VAL A 200 1.82 4.26 5.91
CA VAL A 200 0.52 4.24 5.25
C VAL A 200 0.41 3.00 4.35
N ILE A 201 -0.71 2.31 4.46
CA ILE A 201 -1.08 1.15 3.67
C ILE A 201 -2.33 1.50 2.87
N LEU A 202 -2.22 1.44 1.55
CA LEU A 202 -3.33 1.55 0.61
C LEU A 202 -3.77 0.14 0.25
N ASP A 203 -4.89 -0.34 0.79
CA ASP A 203 -5.28 -1.74 0.67
C ASP A 203 -6.79 -1.89 0.57
N ASP A 204 -7.31 -2.11 -0.63
CA ASP A 204 -8.69 -2.53 -0.87
C ASP A 204 -8.78 -2.99 -2.33
N ALA A 205 -9.41 -4.14 -2.59
CA ALA A 205 -9.56 -4.64 -3.95
C ALA A 205 -10.26 -3.64 -4.90
N ARG A 206 -11.14 -2.78 -4.37
CA ARG A 206 -11.81 -1.71 -5.14
C ARG A 206 -10.88 -0.54 -5.46
N GLY A 207 -9.75 -0.40 -4.76
CA GLY A 207 -8.82 0.71 -4.89
C GLY A 207 -9.40 2.04 -4.38
N GLY A 208 -8.74 3.14 -4.74
CA GLY A 208 -9.12 4.47 -4.29
C GLY A 208 -8.15 5.58 -4.66
N THR A 209 -8.32 6.72 -3.99
CA THR A 209 -7.44 7.89 -4.10
C THR A 209 -6.92 8.23 -2.72
N PHE A 210 -5.66 8.61 -2.62
CA PHE A 210 -5.05 9.09 -1.40
C PHE A 210 -4.33 10.42 -1.64
N ASP A 211 -4.68 11.44 -0.87
CA ASP A 211 -4.18 12.81 -1.03
C ASP A 211 -2.82 13.04 -0.34
N GLY A 212 -2.08 11.95 -0.09
CA GLY A 212 -0.77 11.99 0.54
C GLY A 212 -0.81 12.19 2.05
N ALA A 213 0.39 12.23 2.63
CA ALA A 213 0.59 12.42 4.07
C ALA A 213 2.00 12.92 4.34
N ARG A 214 2.14 13.71 5.40
CA ARG A 214 3.45 14.08 5.93
C ARG A 214 3.84 13.16 7.08
N GLN A 215 5.14 13.07 7.32
CA GLN A 215 5.70 12.24 8.40
C GLN A 215 5.33 10.75 8.30
N MET A 216 5.24 10.23 7.08
CA MET A 216 5.12 8.80 6.80
C MET A 216 6.41 8.32 6.15
N GLN A 217 7.13 7.43 6.83
CA GLN A 217 8.39 6.87 6.38
C GLN A 217 8.18 5.68 5.44
N HIS A 218 6.99 5.08 5.46
CA HIS A 218 6.66 3.95 4.60
C HIS A 218 5.32 4.08 3.87
N LEU A 219 5.32 3.75 2.57
CA LEU A 219 4.13 3.66 1.73
C LEU A 219 4.00 2.26 1.13
N TRP A 220 2.93 1.57 1.49
CA TRP A 220 2.62 0.22 1.02
C TRP A 220 1.33 0.24 0.20
N VAL A 221 1.35 -0.35 -0.99
CA VAL A 221 0.13 -0.53 -1.82
C VAL A 221 -0.16 -2.02 -1.89
N GLY A 222 -1.06 -2.47 -1.02
CA GLY A 222 -1.32 -3.89 -0.75
C GLY A 222 -2.20 -4.55 -1.81
N SER A 223 -3.31 -3.91 -2.18
CA SER A 223 -4.26 -4.45 -3.18
C SER A 223 -5.05 -3.34 -3.86
N GLY A 224 -5.58 -3.66 -5.06
CA GLY A 224 -6.41 -2.76 -5.85
C GLY A 224 -5.65 -1.68 -6.61
N ASN A 225 -6.42 -0.77 -7.22
CA ASN A 225 -5.89 0.32 -8.06
C ASN A 225 -5.95 1.64 -7.30
N TRP A 226 -4.80 2.18 -6.95
CA TRP A 226 -4.68 3.40 -6.16
C TRP A 226 -4.09 4.55 -6.96
N THR A 227 -4.68 5.73 -6.80
CA THR A 227 -4.11 6.99 -7.28
C THR A 227 -3.58 7.79 -6.10
N LEU A 228 -2.29 8.13 -6.11
CA LEU A 228 -1.68 9.05 -5.14
C LEU A 228 -1.68 10.46 -5.73
N THR A 229 -2.50 11.35 -5.17
CA THR A 229 -2.73 12.73 -5.65
C THR A 229 -1.90 13.77 -4.89
N GLY A 230 -1.51 13.48 -3.65
CA GLY A 230 -0.63 14.33 -2.85
C GLY A 230 0.69 13.64 -2.47
N GLU A 231 1.60 14.41 -1.90
CA GLU A 231 2.97 13.95 -1.65
C GLU A 231 3.10 13.06 -0.40
N VAL A 232 4.12 12.20 -0.43
CA VAL A 232 4.66 11.48 0.74
C VAL A 232 6.16 11.81 0.83
N PRO A 233 6.50 13.02 1.30
CA PRO A 233 7.79 13.65 1.02
C PRO A 233 8.97 13.01 1.78
N VAL A 234 8.69 12.41 2.94
CA VAL A 234 9.69 11.77 3.81
C VAL A 234 9.65 10.24 3.75
N ASN A 235 8.98 9.68 2.73
CA ASN A 235 9.04 8.25 2.46
C ASN A 235 10.51 7.82 2.40
N GLN A 236 10.83 6.68 2.99
CA GLN A 236 12.15 6.06 2.94
C GLN A 236 12.09 4.80 2.08
N GLN A 237 11.06 4.00 2.28
CA GLN A 237 10.85 2.72 1.60
C GLN A 237 9.36 2.49 1.36
N GLY A 238 9.02 1.96 0.19
CA GLY A 238 7.67 1.50 -0.08
C GLY A 238 7.64 0.39 -1.11
N ALA A 239 6.47 -0.21 -1.26
CA ALA A 239 6.25 -1.28 -2.23
C ALA A 239 4.84 -1.26 -2.81
N VAL A 240 4.73 -1.60 -4.10
CA VAL A 240 3.49 -2.01 -4.74
C VAL A 240 3.50 -3.53 -4.80
N TYR A 241 2.58 -4.14 -4.06
CA TYR A 241 2.49 -5.59 -3.93
C TYR A 241 1.84 -6.24 -5.16
N SER A 242 2.10 -7.53 -5.34
CA SER A 242 1.58 -8.34 -6.44
C SER A 242 0.07 -8.14 -6.64
N GLY A 243 -0.34 -7.84 -7.88
CA GLY A 243 -1.74 -7.60 -8.24
C GLY A 243 -2.27 -6.20 -7.89
N ALA A 244 -1.49 -5.34 -7.25
CA ALA A 244 -1.85 -3.95 -6.99
C ALA A 244 -1.31 -3.00 -8.06
N THR A 245 -1.96 -1.85 -8.20
CA THR A 245 -1.53 -0.76 -9.08
C THR A 245 -1.39 0.54 -8.29
N LEU A 246 -0.29 1.24 -8.47
CA LEU A 246 -0.10 2.62 -8.02
C LEU A 246 0.05 3.55 -9.23
N VAL A 247 -0.85 4.52 -9.35
CA VAL A 247 -0.70 5.68 -10.23
C VAL A 247 -0.29 6.87 -9.36
N ASN A 248 0.99 7.22 -9.38
CA ASN A 248 1.53 8.36 -8.68
C ASN A 248 1.34 9.63 -9.55
N GLN A 249 0.62 10.61 -9.03
CA GLN A 249 0.42 11.93 -9.65
C GLN A 249 1.17 13.03 -8.89
N SER A 250 2.01 12.67 -7.93
CA SER A 250 2.70 13.59 -7.02
C SER A 250 4.14 13.12 -6.76
N LYS A 251 4.70 13.46 -5.59
CA LYS A 251 6.05 13.09 -5.17
C LYS A 251 6.04 12.06 -4.04
N ILE A 252 6.80 11.00 -4.24
CA ILE A 252 7.23 10.06 -3.20
C ILE A 252 8.71 10.34 -2.95
N GLY A 253 9.11 10.52 -1.69
CA GLY A 253 10.50 10.79 -1.34
C GLY A 253 11.43 9.64 -1.73
N GLY A 254 11.49 8.59 -0.92
CA GLY A 254 12.47 7.52 -0.99
C GLY A 254 12.21 6.46 -2.05
N SER A 255 12.65 5.23 -1.77
CA SER A 255 12.66 4.15 -2.76
C SER A 255 11.31 3.43 -2.83
N MET A 256 10.91 3.03 -4.03
CA MET A 256 9.75 2.16 -4.26
C MET A 256 10.18 0.87 -4.95
N THR A 257 9.61 -0.25 -4.51
CA THR A 257 9.71 -1.56 -5.19
C THR A 257 8.38 -1.93 -5.82
N VAL A 258 8.37 -2.44 -7.04
CA VAL A 258 7.19 -2.94 -7.73
C VAL A 258 7.34 -4.44 -7.87
N GLN A 259 6.53 -5.20 -7.14
CA GLN A 259 6.60 -6.67 -7.16
C GLN A 259 6.18 -7.26 -8.50
N PRO A 260 6.47 -8.55 -8.77
CA PRO A 260 5.87 -9.27 -9.89
C PRO A 260 4.34 -9.08 -9.90
N ASP A 261 3.74 -9.00 -11.09
CA ASP A 261 2.31 -8.75 -11.31
C ASP A 261 1.75 -7.44 -10.73
N ALA A 262 2.59 -6.56 -10.17
CA ALA A 262 2.22 -5.22 -9.73
C ALA A 262 2.48 -4.18 -10.83
N THR A 263 1.80 -3.03 -10.75
CA THR A 263 1.97 -1.93 -11.71
C THR A 263 2.27 -0.60 -11.02
N TYR A 264 3.26 0.13 -11.52
CA TYR A 264 3.55 1.52 -11.13
C TYR A 264 3.47 2.44 -12.35
N ALA A 265 2.96 3.66 -12.18
CA ALA A 265 2.93 4.69 -13.22
C ALA A 265 3.06 6.09 -12.61
N GLY A 266 3.76 6.99 -13.31
CA GLY A 266 3.73 8.43 -13.06
C GLY A 266 4.56 8.96 -11.89
N GLY A 267 4.51 10.28 -11.76
CA GLY A 267 4.97 11.03 -10.59
C GLY A 267 6.48 10.99 -10.39
N THR A 268 6.91 11.54 -9.26
CA THR A 268 8.32 11.60 -8.86
C THR A 268 8.60 10.58 -7.75
N VAL A 269 9.73 9.89 -7.85
CA VAL A 269 10.27 8.97 -6.84
C VAL A 269 11.80 9.03 -6.81
N ALA A 270 12.46 8.84 -5.66
CA ALA A 270 13.93 8.86 -5.64
C ALA A 270 14.54 7.68 -6.40
N ASN A 271 14.15 6.45 -6.05
CA ASN A 271 14.62 5.21 -6.67
C ASN A 271 13.45 4.31 -6.99
N LEU A 272 13.52 3.59 -8.11
CA LEU A 272 12.48 2.67 -8.53
C LEU A 272 13.06 1.33 -8.95
N GLU A 273 12.67 0.27 -8.24
CA GLU A 273 13.00 -1.12 -8.58
C GLU A 273 11.75 -1.84 -9.07
N VAL A 274 11.80 -2.42 -10.28
CA VAL A 274 10.61 -2.94 -10.96
C VAL A 274 10.77 -4.40 -11.34
N ALA A 275 10.09 -5.28 -10.61
CA ALA A 275 9.89 -6.69 -10.96
C ALA A 275 8.60 -6.93 -11.74
N GLY A 276 7.60 -6.07 -11.57
CA GLY A 276 6.32 -6.10 -12.29
C GLY A 276 6.33 -5.25 -13.56
N THR A 277 5.38 -4.32 -13.63
CA THR A 277 5.20 -3.42 -14.79
C THR A 277 5.42 -1.96 -14.39
N LEU A 278 6.26 -1.26 -15.17
CA LEU A 278 6.32 0.21 -15.20
C LEU A 278 5.57 0.70 -16.42
N ARG A 279 4.48 1.43 -16.22
CA ARG A 279 3.73 2.07 -17.30
C ARG A 279 4.33 3.46 -17.56
N LEU A 280 4.60 3.73 -18.83
CA LEU A 280 5.21 5.00 -19.25
C LEU A 280 4.21 6.16 -19.33
N ASP A 281 2.91 5.89 -19.34
CA ASP A 281 1.86 6.92 -19.31
C ASP A 281 0.97 6.79 -18.06
N PRO A 282 0.94 7.76 -17.14
CA PRO A 282 1.71 9.02 -17.14
C PRO A 282 3.22 8.80 -16.97
N ALA A 283 4.00 9.77 -17.47
CA ALA A 283 5.45 9.75 -17.42
C ALA A 283 5.98 9.74 -15.98
N THR A 284 7.01 8.91 -15.73
CA THR A 284 7.64 8.80 -14.42
C THR A 284 8.94 9.61 -14.38
N HIS A 285 9.16 10.33 -13.28
CA HIS A 285 10.44 10.95 -12.95
C HIS A 285 11.11 10.19 -11.81
N VAL A 286 12.24 9.57 -12.09
CA VAL A 286 13.07 8.90 -11.08
C VAL A 286 14.27 9.78 -10.80
N GLU A 287 14.39 10.34 -9.59
CA GLU A 287 15.43 11.33 -9.28
C GLU A 287 16.85 10.73 -9.33
N GLN A 288 16.98 9.43 -9.04
CA GLN A 288 18.24 8.70 -9.04
C GLN A 288 18.19 7.55 -10.05
N ASP A 289 18.07 6.30 -9.59
CA ASP A 289 18.21 5.12 -10.43
C ASP A 289 16.89 4.40 -10.66
N LEU A 290 16.67 4.00 -11.92
CA LEU A 290 15.67 3.02 -12.32
C LEU A 290 16.35 1.67 -12.53
N ARG A 291 15.88 0.63 -11.83
CA ARG A 291 16.32 -0.75 -12.02
C ARG A 291 15.13 -1.62 -12.39
N MET A 292 15.07 -2.06 -13.64
CA MET A 292 14.15 -3.12 -14.04
C MET A 292 14.76 -4.47 -13.63
N GLN A 293 13.94 -5.46 -13.32
CA GLN A 293 14.39 -6.84 -13.11
C GLN A 293 14.14 -7.69 -14.36
N HIS A 294 14.84 -8.81 -14.46
CA HIS A 294 14.61 -9.77 -15.54
C HIS A 294 13.17 -10.31 -15.50
N GLY A 295 12.47 -10.31 -16.64
CA GLY A 295 11.07 -10.72 -16.73
C GLY A 295 10.05 -9.60 -16.42
N SER A 296 10.51 -8.43 -15.95
CA SER A 296 9.66 -7.25 -15.79
C SER A 296 9.25 -6.65 -17.14
N THR A 297 8.26 -5.75 -17.11
CA THR A 297 7.72 -5.09 -18.31
C THR A 297 7.81 -3.57 -18.21
N LEU A 298 8.31 -2.93 -19.27
CA LEU A 298 8.10 -1.51 -19.52
C LEU A 298 6.95 -1.37 -20.53
N ALA A 299 5.82 -0.79 -20.13
CA ALA A 299 4.62 -0.71 -20.94
C ALA A 299 4.43 0.69 -21.54
N LEU A 300 4.43 0.76 -22.87
CA LEU A 300 4.09 1.94 -23.65
C LEU A 300 2.69 1.76 -24.25
N THR A 301 1.78 2.69 -23.93
CA THR A 301 0.49 2.80 -24.59
C THR A 301 0.47 4.09 -25.39
N LEU A 302 0.10 4.02 -26.67
CA LEU A 302 -0.05 5.17 -27.56
C LEU A 302 -1.50 5.31 -28.00
N GLY A 303 -2.07 6.49 -27.76
CA GLY A 303 -3.41 6.86 -28.19
C GLY A 303 -3.47 7.28 -29.65
N ALA A 304 -4.58 7.93 -30.03
CA ALA A 304 -4.82 8.36 -31.41
C ALA A 304 -3.80 9.37 -31.97
N ASP A 305 -3.18 10.18 -31.10
CA ASP A 305 -2.15 11.16 -31.46
C ASP A 305 -0.75 10.53 -31.63
N GLN A 306 -0.58 9.27 -31.23
CA GLN A 306 0.68 8.51 -31.30
C GLN A 306 1.84 9.18 -30.55
N THR A 307 1.55 10.02 -29.56
CA THR A 307 2.57 10.74 -28.79
C THR A 307 2.77 10.14 -27.40
N HIS A 308 3.92 10.42 -26.81
CA HIS A 308 4.27 10.00 -25.48
C HIS A 308 5.27 10.98 -24.86
N THR A 309 5.15 11.23 -23.56
CA THR A 309 6.13 12.02 -22.79
C THR A 309 7.17 11.09 -22.17
N PRO A 310 8.46 11.17 -22.55
CA PRO A 310 9.48 10.26 -22.06
C PRO A 310 9.61 10.28 -20.53
N SER A 311 9.87 9.13 -19.92
CA SER A 311 10.21 9.08 -18.50
C SER A 311 11.65 9.57 -18.26
N ASN A 312 11.87 10.35 -17.19
CA ASN A 312 13.16 10.95 -16.91
C ASN A 312 13.83 10.30 -15.69
N ILE A 313 15.03 9.75 -15.89
CA ILE A 313 15.82 9.07 -14.88
C ILE A 313 17.06 9.93 -14.63
N GLY A 314 17.26 10.37 -13.39
CA GLY A 314 18.29 11.35 -13.05
C GLY A 314 19.72 10.82 -13.17
N ASN A 315 19.92 9.51 -12.98
CA ASN A 315 21.22 8.85 -13.07
C ASN A 315 21.18 7.65 -14.03
N THR A 316 20.99 6.43 -13.51
CA THR A 316 21.14 5.19 -14.29
C THR A 316 19.79 4.54 -14.56
N ALA A 317 19.52 4.19 -15.82
CA ALA A 317 18.44 3.31 -16.21
C ALA A 317 19.01 1.94 -16.58
N ASP A 318 18.89 0.96 -15.68
CA ASP A 318 19.33 -0.42 -15.90
C ASP A 318 18.12 -1.29 -16.27
N LEU A 319 18.08 -1.79 -17.52
CA LEU A 319 16.90 -2.49 -18.06
C LEU A 319 16.91 -4.01 -17.84
N ARG A 320 18.07 -4.59 -17.50
CA ARG A 320 18.29 -6.00 -17.10
C ARG A 320 17.46 -7.07 -17.82
N GLY A 321 17.27 -6.94 -19.13
CA GLY A 321 16.49 -7.92 -19.89
C GLY A 321 14.98 -7.88 -19.62
N ALA A 322 14.44 -6.71 -19.25
CA ALA A 322 12.99 -6.47 -19.25
C ALA A 322 12.41 -6.58 -20.67
N THR A 323 11.08 -6.72 -20.76
CA THR A 323 10.35 -6.65 -22.03
C THR A 323 9.79 -5.25 -22.25
N LEU A 324 9.96 -4.71 -23.44
CA LEU A 324 9.19 -3.54 -23.88
C LEU A 324 7.86 -4.01 -24.47
N ALA A 325 6.74 -3.68 -23.84
CA ALA A 325 5.41 -3.95 -24.36
C ALA A 325 4.82 -2.68 -24.98
N ILE A 326 4.47 -2.74 -26.28
CA ILE A 326 3.93 -1.60 -27.03
C ILE A 326 2.48 -1.90 -27.41
N HIS A 327 1.56 -1.08 -26.89
CA HIS A 327 0.17 -1.08 -27.29
C HIS A 327 -0.17 0.21 -28.03
N VAL A 328 -0.68 0.08 -29.25
CA VAL A 328 -1.13 1.22 -30.06
C VAL A 328 -2.61 1.06 -30.34
N GLU A 329 -3.41 2.07 -29.97
CA GLU A 329 -4.87 2.04 -30.17
C GLU A 329 -5.24 2.04 -31.65
N ASN A 330 -4.59 2.91 -32.45
CA ASN A 330 -4.87 3.05 -33.87
C ASN A 330 -3.60 3.24 -34.70
N GLU A 331 -2.99 2.11 -35.10
CA GLU A 331 -1.79 2.06 -35.94
C GLU A 331 -1.94 2.88 -37.21
N ASN A 332 -1.02 3.84 -37.42
CA ASN A 332 -0.99 4.69 -38.61
C ASN A 332 0.45 5.16 -38.93
N ASP A 333 0.61 5.79 -40.10
CA ASP A 333 1.92 6.22 -40.62
C ASP A 333 2.61 7.32 -39.77
N ALA A 334 1.94 7.93 -38.78
CA ALA A 334 2.59 8.89 -37.88
C ALA A 334 3.76 8.26 -37.10
N LEU A 335 3.67 6.96 -36.79
CA LEU A 335 4.73 6.19 -36.14
C LEU A 335 6.01 6.06 -36.98
N LEU A 336 5.93 6.25 -38.31
CA LEU A 336 7.09 6.21 -39.21
C LEU A 336 7.89 7.52 -39.21
N SER A 337 7.30 8.61 -38.69
CA SER A 337 7.83 9.95 -38.89
C SER A 337 9.09 10.22 -38.07
N GLN A 338 9.12 9.80 -36.80
CA GLN A 338 10.22 10.09 -35.88
C GLN A 338 10.42 8.98 -34.83
N PRO A 339 11.66 8.79 -34.33
CA PRO A 339 11.90 7.96 -33.15
C PRO A 339 11.17 8.50 -31.92
N LEU A 340 10.47 7.64 -31.19
CA LEU A 340 9.91 7.97 -29.88
C LEU A 340 10.95 7.69 -28.81
N GLN A 341 11.22 8.67 -27.96
CA GLN A 341 12.05 8.48 -26.78
C GLN A 341 11.21 7.84 -25.68
N LEU A 342 11.64 6.70 -25.15
CA LEU A 342 10.95 5.98 -24.06
C LEU A 342 11.38 6.54 -22.71
N LEU A 343 12.69 6.70 -22.55
CA LEU A 343 13.30 7.22 -21.34
C LEU A 343 14.58 8.00 -21.65
N SER A 344 14.87 8.99 -20.81
CA SER A 344 16.14 9.71 -20.76
C SER A 344 16.89 9.36 -19.48
N ALA A 345 18.19 9.14 -19.56
CA ALA A 345 19.06 8.88 -18.40
C ALA A 345 20.46 9.46 -18.62
N LYS A 346 21.28 9.60 -17.57
CA LYS A 346 22.72 9.89 -17.77
C LYS A 346 23.47 8.67 -18.31
N HIS A 347 23.04 7.50 -17.86
CA HIS A 347 23.59 6.21 -18.28
C HIS A 347 22.46 5.22 -18.50
N VAL A 348 22.52 4.49 -19.61
CA VAL A 348 21.67 3.34 -19.88
C VAL A 348 22.53 2.09 -19.78
N GLU A 349 22.13 1.18 -18.91
CA GLU A 349 22.80 -0.10 -18.68
C GLU A 349 21.85 -1.24 -19.05
N SER A 350 22.42 -2.34 -19.57
CA SER A 350 21.72 -3.54 -20.02
C SER A 350 20.62 -3.29 -21.08
N PRO A 351 20.54 -4.06 -22.16
CA PRO A 351 19.42 -3.91 -23.10
C PRO A 351 18.13 -4.55 -22.56
N PHE A 352 17.01 -4.22 -23.18
CA PHE A 352 15.79 -5.04 -23.14
C PHE A 352 16.07 -6.44 -23.72
N ALA A 353 15.34 -7.45 -23.24
CA ALA A 353 15.39 -8.80 -23.79
C ALA A 353 14.63 -8.90 -25.13
N GLY A 354 13.57 -8.10 -25.30
CA GLY A 354 12.75 -8.11 -26.50
C GLY A 354 11.63 -7.07 -26.48
N ILE A 355 10.85 -7.09 -27.56
CA ILE A 355 9.68 -6.22 -27.75
C ILE A 355 8.47 -7.12 -28.00
N THR A 356 7.35 -6.81 -27.35
CA THR A 356 6.02 -7.33 -27.71
C THR A 356 5.17 -6.17 -28.20
N SER A 357 4.36 -6.39 -29.25
CA SER A 357 3.48 -5.34 -29.78
C SER A 357 2.20 -5.88 -30.38
N ASN A 358 1.17 -5.03 -30.47
CA ASN A 358 -0.09 -5.32 -31.17
C ASN A 358 -0.10 -4.81 -32.63
N LEU A 359 1.04 -4.34 -33.13
CA LEU A 359 1.19 -3.78 -34.47
C LEU A 359 1.09 -4.89 -35.53
N LYS A 360 0.42 -4.59 -36.64
CA LYS A 360 0.16 -5.53 -37.74
C LYS A 360 1.03 -5.24 -38.96
N THR A 361 1.23 -3.95 -39.25
CA THR A 361 1.92 -3.48 -40.45
C THR A 361 3.27 -2.85 -40.15
N LEU A 362 3.54 -2.54 -38.88
CA LEU A 362 4.76 -1.92 -38.43
C LEU A 362 5.55 -2.83 -37.50
N VAL A 363 6.88 -2.76 -37.60
CA VAL A 363 7.84 -3.48 -36.77
C VAL A 363 8.62 -2.45 -35.93
N PRO A 364 8.56 -2.52 -34.60
CA PRO A 364 9.33 -1.64 -33.72
C PRO A 364 10.80 -2.09 -33.66
N THR A 365 11.72 -1.13 -33.61
CA THR A 365 13.17 -1.35 -33.47
C THR A 365 13.73 -0.42 -32.42
N LEU A 366 14.45 -0.98 -31.45
CA LEU A 366 15.09 -0.23 -30.37
C LEU A 366 16.44 0.36 -30.81
N THR A 367 16.70 1.58 -30.37
CA THR A 367 18.01 2.24 -30.47
C THR A 367 18.42 2.74 -29.10
N TYR A 368 19.62 2.37 -28.67
CA TYR A 368 20.22 2.80 -27.41
C TYR A 368 21.22 3.91 -27.69
N ARG A 369 21.08 5.01 -26.96
CA ARG A 369 22.05 6.10 -26.92
C ARG A 369 22.57 6.25 -25.49
N PRO A 370 23.73 6.91 -25.29
CA PRO A 370 24.24 7.15 -23.95
C PRO A 370 23.24 7.86 -23.03
N ASP A 371 22.39 8.71 -23.61
CA ASP A 371 21.45 9.60 -22.92
C ASP A 371 19.99 9.09 -22.89
N GLY A 372 19.71 7.92 -23.47
CA GLY A 372 18.34 7.40 -23.46
C GLY A 372 18.07 6.24 -24.42
N VAL A 373 16.81 5.80 -24.40
CA VAL A 373 16.34 4.68 -25.22
C VAL A 373 15.20 5.13 -26.10
N PHE A 374 15.28 4.75 -27.38
CA PHE A 374 14.37 5.19 -28.42
C PHE A 374 13.78 3.98 -29.14
N VAL A 375 12.52 4.09 -29.56
CA VAL A 375 11.87 3.14 -30.47
C VAL A 375 11.57 3.82 -31.80
N THR A 376 11.88 3.11 -32.89
CA THR A 376 11.55 3.51 -34.26
C THR A 376 10.65 2.46 -34.88
N PHE A 377 9.80 2.84 -35.81
CA PHE A 377 8.89 1.91 -36.49
C PHE A 377 9.23 1.86 -37.98
N LYS A 378 9.16 0.67 -38.57
CA LYS A 378 9.32 0.44 -40.00
C LYS A 378 8.18 -0.41 -40.51
N ARG A 379 7.85 -0.30 -41.80
CA ARG A 379 6.88 -1.21 -42.41
C ARG A 379 7.41 -2.64 -42.36
N ASN A 380 6.53 -3.56 -42.02
CA ASN A 380 6.76 -4.97 -42.20
C ASN A 380 6.84 -5.21 -43.71
N ASP A 381 8.00 -5.59 -44.22
CA ASP A 381 8.13 -5.93 -45.63
C ASP A 381 7.18 -7.09 -45.92
N PRO A 382 6.25 -6.98 -46.90
CA PRO A 382 5.47 -8.12 -47.29
C PRO A 382 6.45 -9.16 -47.82
N THR A 383 6.61 -10.26 -47.08
CA THR A 383 7.32 -11.45 -47.56
C THR A 383 6.80 -11.77 -48.96
N ALA A 384 7.72 -11.73 -49.93
CA ALA A 384 7.48 -12.05 -51.34
C ALA A 384 6.98 -13.47 -51.55
#